data_AF-A0A1M4SIL0-F1
#
_entry.id   AF-A0A1M4SIL0-F1
#
_cell.length_a   1.000
_cell.length_b   1.000
_cell.length_c   1.000
_cell.angle_alpha   90.00
_cell.angle_beta   90.00
_cell.angle_gamma   90.00
#
_symmetry.space_group_name_H-M   'P 1'
#
loop_
_entity.id
_entity.type
_entity.pdbx_description
1 polymer ?
#
loop_
_entity_poly.entity_id
_entity_poly.type
_entity_poly.pdbx_seq_one_letter_code
_entity_poly.pdbx_strand_id
1 'polypeptide(L)'
;MARTRHLPAEERKELTVRAVVELCGEQDPARITTASIAERMKVTQGALFRHFTGKDEIWQAVMAWIAEQVMQRLEKAVARAETPLATLEAMFMAHIRFIIEHPGVPRLMLGQLQHAEPTSAQQLVRSMLARYRERLAAILEKGRASGELRADLDIEAAATQFVGTVQGLVVQSLIDGDVARVAEQAPGAFLLYQRGIQAGEGS
;
A
#
# COMPACT_ATOMS: atom_id res chain seq x y z
N MET A 1 -33.12 21.26 9.81
CA MET A 1 -31.77 21.74 9.46
C MET A 1 -30.76 21.13 10.43
N ALA A 2 -29.91 20.21 9.96
CA ALA A 2 -28.91 19.56 10.80
C ALA A 2 -27.73 20.52 11.06
N ARG A 3 -27.42 20.73 12.33
CA ARG A 3 -26.39 21.65 12.83
C ARG A 3 -25.02 21.18 12.34
N THR A 4 -24.32 21.99 11.55
CA THR A 4 -22.97 21.70 11.07
C THR A 4 -22.03 21.60 12.26
N ARG A 5 -21.68 20.37 12.65
CA ARG A 5 -20.68 20.11 13.70
C ARG A 5 -19.34 20.67 13.20
N HIS A 6 -18.80 21.65 13.90
CA HIS A 6 -17.50 22.25 13.57
C HIS A 6 -16.42 21.23 13.97
N LEU A 7 -16.00 20.41 13.00
CA LEU A 7 -14.91 19.47 13.21
C LEU A 7 -13.56 20.22 13.23
N PRO A 8 -12.58 19.78 14.02
CA PRO A 8 -11.20 20.24 13.92
C PRO A 8 -10.65 20.07 12.49
N ALA A 9 -9.69 20.92 12.10
CA ALA A 9 -9.12 20.92 10.76
C ALA A 9 -8.50 19.56 10.38
N GLU A 10 -7.82 18.91 11.32
CA GLU A 10 -7.21 17.58 11.08
C GLU A 10 -8.26 16.49 10.87
N GLU A 11 -9.33 16.45 11.66
CA GLU A 11 -10.43 15.48 11.47
C GLU A 11 -11.12 15.67 10.11
N ARG A 12 -11.24 16.93 9.65
CA ARG A 12 -11.72 17.25 8.30
C ARG A 12 -10.79 16.73 7.21
N LYS A 13 -9.47 16.90 7.37
CA LYS A 13 -8.48 16.37 6.42
C LYS A 13 -8.54 14.85 6.34
N GLU A 14 -8.62 14.17 7.48
CA GLU A 14 -8.74 12.71 7.54
C GLU A 14 -10.02 12.20 6.86
N LEU A 15 -11.17 12.85 7.11
CA LEU A 15 -12.42 12.53 6.43
C LEU A 15 -12.33 12.72 4.91
N THR A 16 -11.62 13.76 4.47
CA THR A 16 -11.37 14.00 3.04
C THR A 16 -10.56 12.87 2.44
N VAL A 17 -9.47 12.47 3.12
CA VAL A 17 -8.62 11.36 2.67
C VAL A 17 -9.42 10.07 2.55
N ARG A 18 -10.22 9.72 3.56
CA ARG A 18 -11.08 8.52 3.50
C ARG A 18 -12.06 8.58 2.34
N ALA A 19 -12.74 9.72 2.14
CA ALA A 19 -13.66 9.92 1.03
C ALA A 19 -12.98 9.71 -0.33
N VAL A 20 -11.74 10.17 -0.49
CA VAL A 20 -10.97 9.96 -1.73
C VAL A 20 -10.60 8.48 -1.92
N VAL A 21 -10.17 7.79 -0.85
CA VAL A 21 -9.84 6.36 -0.91
C VAL A 21 -11.06 5.51 -1.30
N GLU A 22 -12.23 5.82 -0.74
CA GLU A 22 -13.50 5.18 -1.11
C GLU A 22 -13.85 5.44 -2.58
N LEU A 23 -13.76 6.70 -3.02
CA LEU A 23 -14.01 7.07 -4.43
C LEU A 23 -13.07 6.33 -5.39
N CYS A 24 -11.81 6.09 -5.01
CA CYS A 24 -10.86 5.31 -5.83
C CYS A 24 -11.30 3.85 -5.99
N GLY A 25 -12.05 3.30 -5.04
CA GLY A 25 -12.59 1.94 -5.11
C GLY A 25 -13.78 1.81 -6.07
N GLU A 26 -14.50 2.91 -6.30
CA GLU A 26 -15.74 2.92 -7.10
C GLU A 26 -15.54 3.35 -8.56
N GLN A 27 -14.53 4.18 -8.82
CA GLN A 27 -14.25 4.72 -10.16
C GLN A 27 -12.75 4.89 -10.39
N ASP A 28 -12.38 5.07 -11.66
CA ASP A 28 -11.01 5.38 -12.06
C ASP A 28 -10.49 6.62 -11.30
N PRO A 29 -9.39 6.52 -10.54
CA PRO A 29 -8.79 7.64 -9.82
C PRO A 29 -8.52 8.87 -10.69
N ALA A 30 -8.24 8.70 -12.00
CA ALA A 30 -8.03 9.80 -12.92
C ALA A 30 -9.29 10.67 -13.11
N ARG A 31 -10.48 10.11 -12.89
CA ARG A 31 -11.78 10.80 -13.01
C ARG A 31 -12.22 11.50 -11.74
N ILE A 32 -11.53 11.30 -10.62
CA ILE A 32 -11.89 11.94 -9.35
C ILE A 32 -11.59 13.45 -9.43
N THR A 33 -12.61 14.25 -9.18
CA THR A 33 -12.55 15.72 -9.16
C THR A 33 -12.74 16.25 -7.74
N THR A 34 -12.31 17.49 -7.49
CA THR A 34 -12.61 18.18 -6.22
C THR A 34 -14.12 18.36 -6.02
N ALA A 35 -14.89 18.43 -7.11
CA ALA A 35 -16.35 18.42 -7.09
C ALA A 35 -16.91 17.12 -6.52
N SER A 36 -16.49 15.96 -7.07
CA SER A 36 -16.96 14.65 -6.60
C SER A 36 -16.52 14.35 -5.16
N ILE A 37 -15.35 14.84 -4.75
CA ILE A 37 -14.89 14.74 -3.35
C ILE A 37 -15.80 15.56 -2.43
N ALA A 38 -16.07 16.81 -2.78
CA ALA A 38 -16.95 17.68 -1.99
C ALA A 38 -18.37 17.10 -1.89
N GLU A 39 -18.90 16.54 -2.98
CA GLU A 39 -20.18 15.85 -3.04
C GLU A 39 -20.21 14.62 -2.11
N ARG A 40 -19.21 13.73 -2.19
CA ARG A 40 -19.05 12.58 -1.28
C ARG A 40 -19.07 12.99 0.18
N MET A 41 -18.35 14.07 0.48
CA MET A 41 -18.25 14.64 1.82
C MET A 41 -19.48 15.44 2.26
N LYS A 42 -20.46 15.66 1.37
CA LYS A 42 -21.64 16.52 1.59
C LYS A 42 -21.27 17.94 2.03
N VAL A 43 -20.28 18.53 1.36
CA VAL A 43 -19.81 19.92 1.58
C VAL A 43 -19.71 20.67 0.25
N THR A 44 -19.52 21.99 0.31
CA THR A 44 -19.19 22.79 -0.86
C THR A 44 -17.69 22.64 -1.21
N GLN A 45 -17.32 22.80 -2.47
CA GLN A 45 -15.89 22.85 -2.86
C GLN A 45 -15.13 23.95 -2.11
N GLY A 46 -15.77 25.11 -1.90
CA GLY A 46 -15.17 26.20 -1.12
C GLY A 46 -14.92 25.83 0.34
N ALA A 47 -15.67 24.89 0.93
CA ALA A 47 -15.38 24.38 2.27
C ALA A 47 -14.22 23.37 2.26
N LEU A 48 -14.10 22.55 1.21
CA LEU A 48 -12.97 21.65 1.00
C LEU A 48 -11.64 22.43 0.90
N PHE A 49 -11.63 23.51 0.11
CA PHE A 49 -10.44 24.34 -0.09
C PHE A 49 -10.04 25.20 1.12
N ARG A 50 -10.81 25.22 2.22
CA ARG A 50 -10.35 25.83 3.48
C ARG A 50 -9.28 24.98 4.17
N HIS A 51 -9.25 23.69 3.87
CA HIS A 51 -8.32 22.73 4.48
C HIS A 51 -7.21 22.30 3.51
N PHE A 52 -7.42 22.47 2.21
CA PHE A 52 -6.47 22.12 1.18
C PHE A 52 -6.32 23.29 0.20
N THR A 53 -5.08 23.64 -0.11
CA THR A 53 -4.70 24.66 -1.09
C THR A 53 -4.99 24.22 -2.53
N GLY A 54 -5.18 22.93 -2.78
CA GLY A 54 -5.47 22.39 -4.10
C GLY A 54 -5.64 20.88 -4.14
N LYS A 55 -5.91 20.34 -5.34
CA LYS A 55 -6.04 18.89 -5.59
C LYS A 55 -4.75 18.13 -5.24
N ASP A 56 -3.60 18.74 -5.48
CA ASP A 56 -2.30 18.11 -5.21
C ASP A 56 -2.03 17.91 -3.72
N GLU A 57 -2.47 18.85 -2.86
CA GLU A 57 -2.35 18.69 -1.40
C GLU A 57 -3.28 17.56 -0.90
N ILE A 58 -4.46 17.41 -1.50
CA ILE A 58 -5.36 16.28 -1.22
C ILE A 58 -4.67 14.97 -1.59
N TRP A 59 -4.06 14.88 -2.78
CA TRP A 59 -3.35 13.67 -3.19
C TRP A 59 -2.14 13.35 -2.32
N GLN A 60 -1.38 14.36 -1.89
CA GLN A 60 -0.28 14.18 -0.94
C GLN A 60 -0.79 13.62 0.39
N ALA A 61 -1.88 14.17 0.93
CA ALA A 61 -2.47 13.68 2.17
C ALA A 61 -2.97 12.23 2.04
N VAL A 62 -3.57 11.88 0.88
CA VAL A 62 -3.98 10.50 0.59
C VAL A 62 -2.78 9.56 0.52
N MET A 63 -1.71 9.95 -0.17
CA MET A 63 -0.49 9.14 -0.27
C MET A 63 0.22 8.97 1.08
N ALA A 64 0.28 10.03 1.88
CA ALA A 64 0.83 9.97 3.23
C ALA A 64 0.02 9.00 4.10
N TRP A 65 -1.31 9.05 4.03
CA TRP A 65 -2.17 8.12 4.74
C TRP A 65 -1.98 6.67 4.27
N ILE A 66 -1.92 6.43 2.95
CA ILE A 66 -1.66 5.08 2.40
C ILE A 66 -0.32 4.54 2.93
N ALA A 67 0.74 5.35 2.85
CA ALA A 67 2.06 4.95 3.32
C ALA A 67 2.07 4.59 4.80
N GLU A 68 1.43 5.41 5.64
CA GLU A 68 1.29 5.16 7.07
C GLU A 68 0.49 3.88 7.34
N GLN A 69 -0.63 3.69 6.64
CA GLN A 69 -1.48 2.51 6.80
C GLN A 69 -0.79 1.19 6.41
N VAL A 70 0.02 1.21 5.36
CA VAL A 70 0.82 0.05 4.95
C VAL A 70 1.91 -0.19 5.99
N MET A 71 2.71 0.81 6.36
CA MET A 71 3.81 0.65 7.31
C MET A 71 3.32 0.15 8.68
N GLN A 72 2.24 0.70 9.22
CA GLN A 72 1.66 0.24 10.49
C GLN A 72 1.22 -1.23 10.44
N ARG A 73 0.67 -1.69 9.31
CA ARG A 73 0.28 -3.10 9.14
C ARG A 73 1.49 -4.01 9.09
N LEU A 74 2.57 -3.59 8.43
CA LEU A 74 3.83 -4.34 8.40
C LEU A 74 4.47 -4.42 9.79
N GLU A 75 4.52 -3.31 10.53
CA GLU A 75 5.05 -3.29 11.90
C GLU A 75 4.30 -4.26 12.83
N LYS A 76 2.96 -4.26 12.75
CA LYS A 76 2.11 -5.21 13.49
C LYS A 76 2.37 -6.66 13.10
N ALA A 77 2.64 -6.93 11.82
CA ALA A 77 2.98 -8.27 11.35
C ALA A 77 4.34 -8.72 11.91
N VAL A 78 5.34 -7.84 11.92
CA VAL A 78 6.66 -8.15 12.48
C VAL A 78 6.62 -8.38 13.98
N ALA A 79 5.78 -7.66 14.72
CA ALA A 79 5.69 -7.81 16.17
C ALA A 79 5.08 -9.15 16.65
N ARG A 80 4.45 -9.92 15.75
CA ARG A 80 3.67 -11.12 16.10
C ARG A 80 4.30 -12.44 15.67
N ALA A 81 5.27 -12.41 14.75
CA ALA A 81 5.84 -13.62 14.17
C ALA A 81 7.09 -14.08 14.93
N GLU A 82 7.26 -15.40 15.03
CA GLU A 82 8.34 -16.01 15.82
C GLU A 82 9.62 -16.22 15.00
N THR A 83 9.50 -16.43 13.68
CA THR A 83 10.63 -16.63 12.77
C THR A 83 10.68 -15.57 11.67
N PRO A 84 11.87 -15.28 11.09
CA PRO A 84 11.99 -14.44 9.89
C PRO A 84 11.08 -14.86 8.74
N LEU A 85 10.96 -16.15 8.43
CA LEU A 85 10.09 -16.61 7.34
C LEU A 85 8.61 -16.39 7.64
N ALA A 86 8.17 -16.73 8.86
CA ALA A 86 6.80 -16.45 9.31
C ALA A 86 6.51 -14.92 9.31
N THR A 87 7.52 -14.11 9.59
CA THR A 87 7.42 -12.64 9.51
C THR A 87 7.17 -12.17 8.08
N LEU A 88 7.90 -12.71 7.10
CA LEU A 88 7.72 -12.39 5.68
C LEU A 88 6.32 -12.78 5.21
N GLU A 89 5.83 -13.97 5.60
CA GLU A 89 4.47 -14.41 5.27
C GLU A 89 3.41 -13.48 5.87
N ALA A 90 3.54 -13.16 7.16
CA ALA A 90 2.61 -12.27 7.85
C ALA A 90 2.58 -10.87 7.22
N MET A 91 3.73 -10.33 6.82
CA MET A 91 3.85 -9.06 6.10
C MET A 91 3.19 -9.14 4.72
N PHE A 92 3.44 -10.21 3.97
CA PHE A 92 2.87 -10.42 2.64
C PHE A 92 1.34 -10.43 2.71
N MET A 93 0.79 -11.28 3.59
CA MET A 93 -0.66 -11.41 3.75
C MET A 93 -1.29 -10.14 4.34
N ALA A 94 -0.59 -9.39 5.19
CA ALA A 94 -1.07 -8.10 5.69
C ALA A 94 -1.17 -7.06 4.56
N HIS A 95 -0.22 -7.05 3.64
CA HIS A 95 -0.26 -6.17 2.48
C HIS A 95 -1.39 -6.56 1.52
N ILE A 96 -1.58 -7.86 1.27
CA ILE A 96 -2.69 -8.37 0.45
C ILE A 96 -4.05 -8.01 1.04
N ARG A 97 -4.24 -8.17 2.36
CA ARG A 97 -5.47 -7.74 3.04
C ARG A 97 -5.74 -6.24 2.87
N PHE A 98 -4.72 -5.40 3.00
CA PHE A 98 -4.86 -3.96 2.78
C PHE A 98 -5.34 -3.63 1.36
N ILE A 99 -4.83 -4.35 0.35
CA ILE A 99 -5.25 -4.18 -1.04
C ILE A 99 -6.73 -4.56 -1.24
N ILE A 100 -7.17 -5.65 -0.61
CA ILE A 100 -8.57 -6.11 -0.67
C ILE A 100 -9.50 -5.13 0.05
N GLU A 101 -9.09 -4.61 1.21
CA GLU A 101 -9.81 -3.59 1.98
C GLU A 101 -9.93 -2.26 1.21
N HIS A 102 -8.97 -1.97 0.34
CA HIS A 102 -8.87 -0.71 -0.40
C HIS A 102 -8.52 -0.93 -1.90
N PRO A 103 -9.45 -1.49 -2.70
CA PRO A 103 -9.17 -1.93 -4.08
C PRO A 103 -8.80 -0.78 -5.04
N GLY A 104 -9.11 0.47 -4.69
CA GLY A 104 -8.73 1.66 -5.44
C GLY A 104 -7.29 2.13 -5.23
N VAL A 105 -6.67 1.78 -4.09
CA VAL A 105 -5.34 2.24 -3.72
C VAL A 105 -4.26 1.79 -4.72
N PRO A 106 -4.22 0.51 -5.16
CA PRO A 106 -3.17 0.09 -6.10
C PRO A 106 -3.24 0.82 -7.45
N ARG A 107 -4.44 1.07 -7.98
CA ARG A 107 -4.64 1.86 -9.22
C ARG A 107 -4.14 3.29 -9.03
N LEU A 108 -4.46 3.89 -7.89
CA LEU A 108 -4.02 5.24 -7.56
C LEU A 108 -2.49 5.31 -7.47
N MET A 109 -1.83 4.35 -6.80
CA MET A 109 -0.37 4.32 -6.70
C MET A 109 0.31 4.13 -8.06
N LEU A 110 -0.22 3.22 -8.88
CA LEU A 110 0.33 2.96 -10.21
C LEU A 110 0.20 4.19 -11.12
N GLY A 111 -0.93 4.89 -11.07
CA GLY A 111 -1.12 6.15 -11.80
C GLY A 111 -0.14 7.24 -11.38
N GLN A 112 0.17 7.37 -10.07
CA GLN A 112 1.16 8.34 -9.61
C GLN A 112 2.58 8.05 -10.13
N LEU A 113 2.94 6.78 -10.28
CA LEU A 113 4.25 6.36 -10.79
C LEU A 113 4.41 6.60 -12.30
N GLN A 114 3.33 6.81 -13.04
CA GLN A 114 3.35 7.04 -14.49
C GLN A 114 3.44 8.53 -14.89
N HIS A 115 3.37 9.46 -13.93
CA HIS A 115 3.57 10.88 -14.25
C HIS A 115 4.99 11.13 -14.79
N ALA A 116 5.06 11.84 -15.93
CA ALA A 116 6.31 12.21 -16.58
C ALA A 116 7.14 13.16 -15.71
N GLU A 117 6.48 14.12 -15.07
CA GLU A 117 7.11 15.07 -14.15
C GLU A 117 7.06 14.57 -12.70
N PRO A 118 8.14 14.74 -11.91
CA PRO A 118 8.15 14.36 -10.50
C PRO A 118 7.09 15.14 -9.71
N THR A 119 6.16 14.43 -9.08
CA THR A 119 5.19 15.01 -8.15
C THR A 119 5.60 14.71 -6.70
N SER A 120 5.16 15.54 -5.76
CA SER A 120 5.31 15.28 -4.32
C SER A 120 4.66 13.95 -3.90
N ALA A 121 3.51 13.61 -4.50
CA ALA A 121 2.87 12.31 -4.34
C ALA A 121 3.78 11.16 -4.83
N GLN A 122 4.43 11.30 -5.98
CA GLN A 122 5.39 10.31 -6.48
C GLN A 122 6.59 10.14 -5.52
N GLN A 123 7.10 11.23 -4.93
CA GLN A 123 8.17 11.17 -3.93
C GLN A 123 7.74 10.41 -2.67
N LEU A 124 6.50 10.60 -2.20
CA LEU A 124 5.95 9.84 -1.08
C LEU A 124 5.86 8.34 -1.39
N VAL A 125 5.42 7.96 -2.59
CA VAL A 125 5.40 6.55 -3.03
C VAL A 125 6.82 5.96 -3.04
N ARG A 126 7.80 6.68 -3.59
CA ARG A 126 9.20 6.24 -3.61
C ARG A 126 9.77 6.05 -2.20
N SER A 127 9.51 7.00 -1.30
CA SER A 127 9.94 6.94 0.10
C SER A 127 9.30 5.76 0.83
N MET A 128 8.00 5.54 0.65
CA MET A 128 7.29 4.38 1.21
C MET A 128 7.89 3.05 0.73
N LEU A 129 8.14 2.91 -0.58
CA LEU A 129 8.73 1.68 -1.14
C LEU A 129 10.16 1.45 -0.64
N ALA A 130 10.95 2.52 -0.47
CA ALA A 130 12.29 2.42 0.10
C ALA A 130 12.23 1.91 1.55
N ARG A 131 11.38 2.50 2.40
CA ARG A 131 11.18 2.06 3.79
C ARG A 131 10.67 0.61 3.88
N TYR A 132 9.78 0.21 2.96
CA TYR A 132 9.34 -1.18 2.86
C TYR A 132 10.53 -2.10 2.59
N ARG A 133 11.31 -1.82 1.54
CA ARG A 133 12.46 -2.66 1.17
C ARG A 133 13.51 -2.74 2.27
N GLU A 134 13.81 -1.64 2.94
CA GLU A 134 14.71 -1.62 4.10
C GLU A 134 14.21 -2.57 5.20
N ARG A 135 12.91 -2.55 5.48
CA ARG A 135 12.31 -3.45 6.47
C ARG A 135 12.41 -4.91 6.07
N LEU A 136 12.16 -5.22 4.79
CA LEU A 136 12.31 -6.56 4.23
C LEU A 136 13.77 -7.04 4.32
N ALA A 137 14.72 -6.20 3.90
CA ALA A 137 16.14 -6.52 3.94
C ALA A 137 16.58 -6.88 5.37
N ALA A 138 16.14 -6.11 6.38
CA ALA A 138 16.46 -6.42 7.77
C ALA A 138 15.90 -7.77 8.26
N ILE A 139 14.76 -8.23 7.72
CA ILE A 139 14.16 -9.53 8.08
C ILE A 139 14.85 -10.66 7.32
N LEU A 140 15.12 -10.46 6.03
CA LEU A 140 15.85 -11.41 5.19
C LEU A 140 17.26 -11.65 5.75
N GLU A 141 17.95 -10.60 6.20
CA GLU A 141 19.26 -10.72 6.86
C GLU A 141 19.20 -11.56 8.14
N LYS A 142 18.16 -11.36 8.96
CA LYS A 142 17.94 -12.19 10.15
C LYS A 142 17.71 -13.66 9.78
N GLY A 143 16.90 -13.92 8.74
CA GLY A 143 16.64 -15.27 8.25
C GLY A 143 17.88 -15.97 7.70
N ARG A 144 18.75 -15.21 7.02
CA ARG A 144 20.06 -15.71 6.57
C ARG A 144 20.98 -16.02 7.74
N ALA A 145 21.06 -15.12 8.73
CA ALA A 145 21.89 -15.30 9.92
C ALA A 145 21.44 -16.46 10.82
N SER A 146 20.13 -16.75 10.86
CA SER A 146 19.58 -17.89 11.62
C SER A 146 19.63 -19.23 10.87
N GLY A 147 20.05 -19.24 9.60
CA GLY A 147 20.06 -20.43 8.75
C GLY A 147 18.69 -20.87 8.22
N GLU A 148 17.64 -20.06 8.42
CA GLU A 148 16.30 -20.33 7.88
C GLU A 148 16.23 -20.05 6.37
N LEU A 149 17.01 -19.06 5.91
CA LEU A 149 17.17 -18.70 4.50
C LEU A 149 18.52 -19.14 3.97
N ARG A 150 18.62 -19.32 2.65
CA ARG A 150 19.87 -19.73 1.99
C ARG A 150 21.02 -18.76 2.30
N ALA A 151 22.22 -19.31 2.52
CA ALA A 151 23.40 -18.52 2.87
C ALA A 151 23.88 -17.59 1.73
N ASP A 152 23.61 -17.97 0.48
CA ASP A 152 23.94 -17.24 -0.74
C ASP A 152 22.80 -16.31 -1.21
N LEU A 153 21.80 -16.03 -0.36
CA LEU A 153 20.66 -15.19 -0.74
C LEU A 153 21.11 -13.77 -1.07
N ASP A 154 20.78 -13.31 -2.29
CA ASP A 154 20.78 -11.89 -2.62
C ASP A 154 19.58 -11.22 -1.97
N ILE A 155 19.84 -10.44 -0.92
CA ILE A 155 18.83 -9.78 -0.08
C ILE A 155 18.08 -8.69 -0.86
N GLU A 156 18.77 -7.93 -1.72
CA GLU A 156 18.18 -6.85 -2.50
C GLU A 156 17.26 -7.42 -3.58
N ALA A 157 17.71 -8.47 -4.27
CA ALA A 157 16.88 -9.18 -5.25
C ALA A 157 15.67 -9.82 -4.59
N ALA A 158 15.83 -10.47 -3.43
CA ALA A 158 14.72 -11.09 -2.70
C ALA A 158 13.70 -10.04 -2.22
N ALA A 159 14.14 -8.93 -1.63
CA ALA A 159 13.25 -7.83 -1.22
C ALA A 159 12.52 -7.21 -2.42
N THR A 160 13.21 -7.05 -3.54
CA THR A 160 12.61 -6.57 -4.79
C THR A 160 11.55 -7.53 -5.30
N GLN A 161 11.84 -8.84 -5.32
CA GLN A 161 10.91 -9.86 -5.79
C GLN A 161 9.70 -10.02 -4.87
N PHE A 162 9.85 -9.85 -3.56
CA PHE A 162 8.73 -9.83 -2.62
C PHE A 162 7.73 -8.72 -2.98
N VAL A 163 8.22 -7.49 -3.14
CA VAL A 163 7.38 -6.35 -3.54
C VAL A 163 6.81 -6.55 -4.95
N GLY A 164 7.63 -7.04 -5.87
CA GLY A 164 7.24 -7.34 -7.25
C GLY A 164 6.15 -8.40 -7.33
N THR A 165 6.13 -9.39 -6.43
CA THR A 165 5.09 -10.41 -6.36
C THR A 165 3.74 -9.79 -6.00
N VAL A 166 3.70 -8.90 -4.99
CA VAL A 166 2.48 -8.17 -4.64
C VAL A 166 2.00 -7.29 -5.80
N GLN A 167 2.92 -6.55 -6.44
CA GLN A 167 2.59 -5.71 -7.59
C GLN A 167 2.09 -6.54 -8.79
N GLY A 168 2.69 -7.70 -9.03
CA GLY A 168 2.27 -8.64 -10.07
C GLY A 168 0.85 -9.12 -9.85
N LEU A 169 0.51 -9.56 -8.63
CA LEU A 169 -0.86 -9.95 -8.28
C LEU A 169 -1.86 -8.82 -8.51
N VAL A 170 -1.52 -7.60 -8.11
CA VAL A 170 -2.33 -6.41 -8.39
C VAL A 170 -2.54 -6.24 -9.91
N VAL A 171 -1.46 -6.21 -10.69
CA VAL A 171 -1.56 -6.02 -12.14
C VAL A 171 -2.41 -7.11 -12.80
N GLN A 172 -2.23 -8.38 -12.41
CA GLN A 172 -3.05 -9.49 -12.92
C GLN A 172 -4.53 -9.30 -12.57
N SER A 173 -4.86 -8.93 -11.33
CA SER A 173 -6.26 -8.64 -10.96
C SER A 173 -6.87 -7.46 -11.73
N LEU A 174 -6.07 -6.46 -12.11
CA LEU A 174 -6.52 -5.37 -12.96
C LEU A 174 -6.79 -5.82 -14.39
N ILE A 175 -5.97 -6.72 -14.92
CA ILE A 175 -6.16 -7.33 -16.26
C ILE A 175 -7.44 -8.18 -16.26
N ASP A 176 -7.64 -8.98 -15.23
CA ASP A 176 -8.81 -9.86 -15.09
C ASP A 176 -10.09 -9.09 -14.72
N GLY A 177 -9.96 -7.87 -14.20
CA GLY A 177 -11.08 -7.07 -13.70
C GLY A 177 -11.65 -7.56 -12.37
N ASP A 178 -10.92 -8.40 -11.64
CA ASP A 178 -11.38 -9.02 -10.40
C ASP A 178 -10.33 -8.95 -9.29
N VAL A 179 -10.55 -8.07 -8.30
CA VAL A 179 -9.65 -7.88 -7.16
C VAL A 179 -9.64 -9.07 -6.20
N ALA A 180 -10.69 -9.91 -6.19
CA ALA A 180 -10.74 -11.09 -5.32
C ALA A 180 -9.62 -12.08 -5.67
N ARG A 181 -9.19 -12.12 -6.94
CA ARG A 181 -8.09 -12.95 -7.40
C ARG A 181 -6.76 -12.65 -6.71
N VAL A 182 -6.55 -11.43 -6.22
CA VAL A 182 -5.36 -11.10 -5.40
C VAL A 182 -5.33 -11.98 -4.15
N ALA A 183 -6.47 -12.13 -3.48
CA ALA A 183 -6.60 -12.94 -2.26
C ALA A 183 -6.41 -14.43 -2.57
N GLU A 184 -7.01 -14.91 -3.66
CA GLU A 184 -6.98 -16.32 -4.06
C GLU A 184 -5.57 -16.78 -4.42
N GLN A 185 -4.82 -15.95 -5.15
CA GLN A 185 -3.48 -16.30 -5.65
C GLN A 185 -2.38 -16.02 -4.64
N ALA A 186 -2.62 -15.15 -3.65
CA ALA A 186 -1.60 -14.72 -2.68
C ALA A 186 -0.90 -15.88 -1.94
N PRO A 187 -1.60 -16.89 -1.38
CA PRO A 187 -0.95 -18.03 -0.73
C PRO A 187 0.00 -18.80 -1.65
N GLY A 188 -0.44 -19.08 -2.88
CA GLY A 188 0.38 -19.79 -3.86
C GLY A 188 1.59 -18.97 -4.31
N ALA A 189 1.40 -17.66 -4.54
CA ALA A 189 2.48 -16.75 -4.93
C ALA A 189 3.53 -16.61 -3.82
N PHE A 190 3.10 -16.48 -2.56
CA PHE A 190 4.03 -16.42 -1.43
C PHE A 190 4.77 -17.75 -1.26
N LEU A 191 4.10 -18.90 -1.40
CA LEU A 191 4.76 -20.20 -1.32
C LEU A 191 5.86 -20.38 -2.38
N LEU A 192 5.63 -19.91 -3.61
CA LEU A 192 6.64 -19.91 -4.67
C LEU A 192 7.83 -19.01 -4.30
N TYR A 193 7.57 -17.82 -3.78
CA TYR A 193 8.60 -16.91 -3.28
C TYR A 193 9.41 -17.56 -2.14
N GLN A 194 8.73 -18.13 -1.14
CA GLN A 194 9.33 -18.80 0.00
C GLN A 194 10.29 -19.92 -0.45
N ARG A 195 9.86 -20.81 -1.35
CA ARG A 195 10.70 -21.89 -1.87
C ARG A 195 11.96 -21.37 -2.58
N GLY A 196 11.90 -20.17 -3.16
CA GLY A 196 13.06 -19.54 -3.79
C GLY A 196 14.12 -19.05 -2.79
N ILE A 197 13.73 -18.71 -1.56
CA ILE A 197 14.63 -18.08 -0.56
C ILE A 197 15.01 -19.00 0.60
N GLN A 198 14.20 -20.01 0.89
CA GLN A 198 14.40 -20.91 2.02
C GLN A 198 15.68 -21.75 1.83
N ALA A 199 16.35 -22.06 2.94
CA ALA A 199 17.46 -23.01 2.90
C ALA A 199 16.98 -24.37 2.36
N GLY A 200 17.80 -25.04 1.55
CA GLY A 200 17.51 -26.38 1.07
C GLY A 200 17.46 -27.38 2.23
N GLU A 201 16.63 -28.43 2.11
CA GLU A 201 16.67 -29.57 3.04
C GLU A 201 17.99 -30.33 2.84
N GLY A 202 19.05 -29.91 3.54
CA GLY A 202 20.33 -30.61 3.62
C GLY A 202 21.19 -30.55 2.35
N SER A 203 22.31 -29.84 2.42
CA SER A 203 23.56 -30.22 1.73
C SER A 203 24.53 -30.78 2.74
#